data_AF-A0A432JLJ3-F1
#
_entry.id   AF-A0A432JLJ3-F1
#
_cell.length_a   1.000
_cell.length_b   1.000
_cell.length_c   1.000
_cell.angle_alpha   90.00
_cell.angle_beta   90.00
_cell.angle_gamma   90.00
#
_symmetry.space_group_name_H-M   'P 1'
#
loop_
_entity.id
_entity.type
_entity.pdbx_description
1 polymer ?
#
loop_
_entity_poly.entity_id
_entity_poly.type
_entity_poly.pdbx_seq_one_letter_code
_entity_poly.pdbx_strand_id
1 'polypeptide(L)'
;MKKITLVSLLLLLTQTITSQTITTFSTGYTSLYGVAVNSNNEVFVSEHDTGKVYSIDNTGTATEYASTGGGYANNIAFDSNDVLFITEPFMSKIFIKNSANPATIYVDISDAPNSLAFDDNGNLYFSTITKVVKVNHTDLSLTDYVSSFTYAEGIAFDSSGNLYIADRNGSKLFKYDGNTLTEIANNIDGIRGVAVAPDDTVYFTKYNSWPGENKILKYDPVTNTVTDYVTTNLDVPRHLAIDNSGNMYVTNLGNNTVIKIHDNSLLPVNVYIPDANFKNALLSNSNINTNGDTEIQFTEAAAYTGSIDVSNMNISDLTGIEAFTEIIELNCSANLLTSLDVTHNTQLRSLSCYNFLSSTIRISNLDVSNNTLLTNLNCRYNNLSSLDVSNSTQLTNLDCRYNN
;
A
#
# COMPACT_ATOMS: atom_id res chain seq x y z
N MET A 1 -29.72 18.23 17.01
CA MET A 1 -29.67 17.39 15.80
C MET A 1 -28.22 17.01 15.57
N LYS A 2 -27.89 15.73 15.76
CA LYS A 2 -26.50 15.23 15.67
C LYS A 2 -26.00 15.43 14.25
N LYS A 3 -24.90 16.17 14.09
CA LYS A 3 -24.11 16.23 12.85
C LYS A 3 -23.61 14.82 12.56
N ILE A 4 -24.10 14.23 11.48
CA ILE A 4 -23.57 13.01 10.90
C ILE A 4 -22.28 13.42 10.21
N THR A 5 -21.15 12.93 10.72
CA THR A 5 -19.81 13.08 10.13
C THR A 5 -19.75 12.32 8.80
N LEU A 6 -18.99 12.87 7.85
CA LEU A 6 -18.82 12.38 6.48
C LEU A 6 -17.97 11.10 6.39
N VAL A 7 -18.27 10.08 7.22
CA VAL A 7 -17.67 8.74 7.16
C VAL A 7 -18.72 7.69 6.76
N SER A 8 -19.88 8.12 6.25
CA SER A 8 -20.97 7.19 5.91
C SER A 8 -21.71 7.53 4.62
N LEU A 9 -21.03 8.14 3.64
CA LEU A 9 -21.58 8.33 2.29
C LEU A 9 -20.72 7.69 1.21
N LEU A 10 -20.42 6.40 1.38
CA LEU A 10 -20.24 5.47 0.26
C LEU A 10 -20.62 4.05 0.68
N LEU A 11 -21.87 3.85 1.11
CA LEU A 11 -22.43 2.51 1.19
C LEU A 11 -23.94 2.62 0.99
N LEU A 12 -24.36 2.68 -0.28
CA LEU A 12 -25.62 2.13 -0.79
C LEU A 12 -25.77 2.57 -2.26
N LEU A 13 -25.18 1.80 -3.17
CA LEU A 13 -25.75 1.50 -4.48
C LEU A 13 -24.97 0.31 -5.06
N THR A 14 -25.73 -0.75 -5.33
CA THR A 14 -25.34 -2.06 -5.86
C THR A 14 -24.39 -2.88 -4.99
N GLN A 15 -24.98 -3.76 -4.19
CA GLN A 15 -24.40 -5.06 -3.90
C GLN A 15 -24.35 -5.83 -5.24
N THR A 16 -23.43 -5.44 -6.13
CA THR A 16 -22.99 -6.30 -7.22
C THR A 16 -22.29 -7.46 -6.54
N ILE A 17 -22.82 -8.66 -6.75
CA ILE A 17 -22.21 -9.91 -6.32
C ILE A 17 -20.77 -9.90 -6.84
N THR A 18 -19.79 -9.64 -5.97
CA THR A 18 -18.39 -9.85 -6.30
C THR A 18 -18.21 -11.36 -6.37
N SER A 19 -18.22 -11.90 -7.59
CA SER A 19 -17.88 -13.29 -7.80
C SER A 19 -16.38 -13.41 -7.60
N GLN A 20 -15.94 -13.61 -6.36
CA GLN A 20 -14.59 -14.09 -6.09
C GLN A 20 -14.36 -15.31 -6.99
N THR A 21 -13.36 -15.25 -7.86
CA THR A 21 -13.00 -16.38 -8.72
C THR A 21 -11.67 -16.96 -8.26
N ILE A 22 -11.61 -18.29 -8.14
CA ILE A 22 -10.42 -19.00 -7.67
C ILE A 22 -10.04 -20.02 -8.75
N THR A 23 -8.85 -19.88 -9.30
CA THR A 23 -8.34 -20.76 -10.36
C THR A 23 -6.93 -21.24 -10.06
N THR A 24 -6.59 -22.43 -10.53
CA THR A 24 -5.19 -22.83 -10.62
C THR A 24 -4.55 -22.00 -11.73
N PHE A 25 -3.57 -21.18 -11.37
CA PHE A 25 -2.91 -20.24 -12.28
C PHE A 25 -1.69 -20.87 -12.94
N SER A 26 -0.85 -21.57 -12.18
CA SER A 26 0.37 -22.17 -12.68
C SER A 26 0.69 -23.49 -11.96
N THR A 27 1.37 -24.41 -12.65
CA THR A 27 1.68 -25.76 -12.17
C THR A 27 3.07 -26.19 -12.67
N GLY A 28 3.57 -27.34 -12.22
CA GLY A 28 4.84 -27.92 -12.68
C GLY A 28 6.04 -27.66 -11.77
N TYR A 29 5.79 -27.21 -10.55
CA TYR A 29 6.81 -26.97 -9.52
C TYR A 29 7.04 -28.21 -8.64
N THR A 30 8.04 -28.13 -7.77
CA THR A 30 8.49 -29.21 -6.88
C THR A 30 8.45 -28.84 -5.40
N SER A 31 8.63 -27.55 -5.07
CA SER A 31 8.80 -27.11 -3.68
C SER A 31 8.43 -25.62 -3.46
N LEU A 32 7.26 -25.17 -3.94
CA LEU A 32 6.88 -23.75 -3.86
C LEU A 32 6.96 -23.17 -2.44
N TYR A 33 7.46 -21.93 -2.32
CA TYR A 33 7.55 -21.19 -1.06
C TYR A 33 6.95 -19.80 -1.11
N GLY A 34 7.65 -18.88 -1.78
CA GLY A 34 7.34 -17.46 -1.83
C GLY A 34 6.63 -17.10 -3.11
N VAL A 35 5.89 -15.99 -3.06
CA VAL A 35 5.28 -15.35 -4.22
C VAL A 35 5.36 -13.85 -4.03
N ALA A 36 5.65 -13.15 -5.12
CA ALA A 36 5.66 -11.70 -5.20
C ALA A 36 5.10 -11.25 -6.55
N VAL A 37 4.64 -10.02 -6.60
CA VAL A 37 4.28 -9.34 -7.84
C VAL A 37 5.10 -8.06 -7.95
N ASN A 38 5.46 -7.67 -9.16
CA ASN A 38 6.16 -6.41 -9.41
C ASN A 38 5.18 -5.28 -9.78
N SER A 39 5.69 -4.07 -10.02
CA SER A 39 4.87 -2.90 -10.36
C SER A 39 4.04 -3.08 -11.64
N ASN A 40 4.45 -3.99 -12.53
CA ASN A 40 3.76 -4.32 -13.77
C ASN A 40 2.74 -5.46 -13.63
N ASN A 41 2.43 -5.89 -12.40
CA ASN A 41 1.60 -7.06 -12.08
C ASN A 41 2.14 -8.39 -12.63
N GLU A 42 3.43 -8.49 -12.93
CA GLU A 42 4.07 -9.75 -13.28
C GLU A 42 4.29 -10.59 -12.01
N VAL A 43 4.01 -11.89 -12.09
CA VAL A 43 4.01 -12.79 -10.94
C VAL A 43 5.31 -13.57 -10.89
N PHE A 44 5.89 -13.68 -9.70
CA PHE A 44 7.11 -14.44 -9.46
C PHE A 44 6.90 -15.40 -8.30
N VAL A 45 7.51 -16.58 -8.38
CA VAL A 45 7.47 -17.59 -7.32
C VAL A 45 8.83 -18.23 -7.09
N SER A 46 9.12 -18.60 -5.85
CA SER A 46 10.33 -19.32 -5.48
C SER A 46 10.07 -20.79 -5.19
N GLU A 47 11.07 -21.62 -5.48
CA GLU A 47 11.14 -23.02 -5.08
C GLU A 47 12.18 -23.22 -3.97
N HIS A 48 11.72 -23.71 -2.82
CA HIS A 48 12.52 -23.91 -1.62
C HIS A 48 13.68 -24.84 -1.84
N ASP A 49 13.50 -26.01 -2.47
CA ASP A 49 14.54 -27.05 -2.52
C ASP A 49 15.46 -26.93 -3.75
N THR A 50 15.14 -26.05 -4.70
CA THR A 50 15.96 -25.81 -5.90
C THR A 50 16.69 -24.47 -5.86
N GLY A 51 16.24 -23.55 -5.01
CA GLY A 51 16.76 -22.18 -4.95
C GLY A 51 16.45 -21.36 -6.19
N LYS A 52 15.50 -21.81 -7.01
CA LYS A 52 15.08 -21.13 -8.24
C LYS A 52 13.92 -20.17 -7.98
N VAL A 53 13.87 -19.11 -8.77
CA VAL A 53 12.74 -18.19 -8.86
C VAL A 53 12.27 -18.18 -10.32
N TYR A 54 10.95 -18.27 -10.52
CA TYR A 54 10.31 -18.26 -11.82
C TYR A 54 9.46 -17.01 -11.98
N SER A 55 9.49 -16.40 -13.15
CA SER A 55 8.46 -15.46 -13.61
C SER A 55 7.32 -16.26 -14.25
N ILE A 56 6.07 -15.84 -14.06
CA ILE A 56 4.88 -16.48 -14.60
C ILE A 56 4.17 -15.48 -15.51
N ASP A 57 3.94 -15.86 -16.77
CA ASP A 57 3.19 -15.03 -17.71
C ASP A 57 1.66 -15.09 -17.48
N ASN A 58 0.91 -14.27 -18.22
CA ASN A 58 -0.55 -14.21 -18.11
C ASN A 58 -1.28 -15.51 -18.50
N THR A 59 -0.59 -16.47 -19.14
CA THR A 59 -1.13 -17.79 -19.46
C THR A 59 -0.85 -18.82 -18.38
N GLY A 60 -0.09 -18.46 -17.34
CA GLY A 60 0.34 -19.38 -16.29
C GLY A 60 1.65 -20.10 -16.59
N THR A 61 2.36 -19.75 -17.67
CA THR A 61 3.61 -20.39 -18.07
C THR A 61 4.77 -19.84 -17.26
N ALA A 62 5.50 -20.73 -16.57
CA ALA A 62 6.63 -20.39 -15.73
C ALA A 62 7.96 -20.43 -16.52
N THR A 63 8.79 -19.42 -16.36
CA THR A 63 10.16 -19.34 -16.90
C THR A 63 11.14 -19.05 -15.78
N GLU A 64 12.25 -19.77 -15.71
CA GLU A 64 13.29 -19.52 -14.70
C GLU A 64 13.84 -18.09 -14.87
N TYR A 65 13.78 -17.31 -13.80
CA TYR A 65 14.12 -15.89 -13.78
C TYR A 65 15.41 -15.62 -12.99
N ALA A 66 15.61 -16.33 -11.88
CA ALA A 66 16.79 -16.22 -11.04
C ALA A 66 17.06 -17.52 -10.27
N SER A 67 18.26 -17.63 -9.71
CA SER A 67 18.61 -18.68 -8.74
C SER A 67 19.60 -18.13 -7.72
N THR A 68 19.52 -18.64 -6.47
CA THR A 68 20.50 -18.37 -5.41
C THR A 68 21.79 -19.17 -5.57
N GLY A 69 21.80 -20.20 -6.44
CA GLY A 69 22.95 -21.10 -6.66
C GLY A 69 23.27 -22.04 -5.48
N GLY A 70 22.74 -21.77 -4.29
CA GLY A 70 22.95 -22.54 -3.05
C GLY A 70 21.94 -23.66 -2.78
N GLY A 71 20.90 -23.77 -3.62
CA GLY A 71 19.90 -24.82 -3.53
C GLY A 71 18.67 -24.47 -2.69
N TYR A 72 18.64 -23.34 -1.96
CA TYR A 72 17.42 -22.91 -1.27
C TYR A 72 16.96 -21.49 -1.60
N ALA A 73 15.65 -21.26 -1.57
CA ALA A 73 15.02 -19.95 -1.69
C ALA A 73 13.69 -19.93 -0.91
N ASN A 74 13.59 -19.08 0.11
CA ASN A 74 12.35 -18.91 0.86
C ASN A 74 11.47 -17.83 0.23
N ASN A 75 11.19 -16.72 0.91
CA ASN A 75 10.37 -15.67 0.34
C ASN A 75 11.17 -14.75 -0.59
N ILE A 76 10.41 -14.05 -1.44
CA ILE A 76 10.86 -13.07 -2.41
C ILE A 76 10.04 -11.78 -2.29
N ALA A 77 10.62 -10.64 -2.62
CA ALA A 77 9.87 -9.40 -2.85
C ALA A 77 10.62 -8.48 -3.81
N PHE A 78 9.91 -7.48 -4.34
CA PHE A 78 10.47 -6.44 -5.18
C PHE A 78 10.58 -5.13 -4.40
N ASP A 79 11.62 -4.35 -4.68
CA ASP A 79 11.65 -2.94 -4.29
C ASP A 79 10.85 -2.07 -5.27
N SER A 80 10.76 -0.76 -5.02
CA SER A 80 10.04 0.18 -5.86
C SER A 80 10.64 0.38 -7.26
N ASN A 81 11.82 -0.17 -7.55
CA ASN A 81 12.48 -0.13 -8.85
C ASN A 81 12.39 -1.48 -9.58
N ASP A 82 11.49 -2.38 -9.13
CA ASP A 82 11.33 -3.75 -9.62
C ASP A 82 12.63 -4.59 -9.54
N VAL A 83 13.46 -4.35 -8.53
CA VAL A 83 14.60 -5.21 -8.22
C VAL A 83 14.16 -6.32 -7.27
N LEU A 84 14.37 -7.58 -7.69
CA LEU A 84 14.00 -8.77 -6.92
C LEU A 84 15.02 -9.06 -5.81
N PHE A 85 14.52 -9.28 -4.60
CA PHE A 85 15.24 -9.76 -3.43
C PHE A 85 14.76 -11.16 -3.04
N ILE A 86 15.69 -12.00 -2.57
CA ILE A 86 15.43 -13.42 -2.28
C ILE A 86 16.07 -13.79 -0.94
N THR A 87 15.30 -14.35 -0.01
CA THR A 87 15.83 -14.91 1.24
C THR A 87 16.42 -16.31 1.02
N GLU A 88 17.64 -16.53 1.50
CA GLU A 88 18.34 -17.82 1.51
C GLU A 88 18.63 -18.18 2.99
N PRO A 89 17.82 -19.06 3.62
CA PRO A 89 17.93 -19.36 5.04
C PRO A 89 19.20 -20.14 5.43
N PHE A 90 19.67 -21.07 4.61
CA PHE A 90 20.72 -22.04 4.95
C PHE A 90 22.14 -21.51 4.74
N MET A 91 22.30 -20.57 3.82
CA MET A 91 23.47 -19.75 3.61
C MET A 91 23.47 -18.51 4.51
N SER A 92 22.32 -18.19 5.13
CA SER A 92 22.10 -16.98 5.92
C SER A 92 22.36 -15.71 5.12
N LYS A 93 21.69 -15.57 3.96
CA LYS A 93 21.90 -14.45 3.03
C LYS A 93 20.59 -13.94 2.46
N ILE A 94 20.61 -12.68 2.05
CA ILE A 94 19.66 -12.16 1.07
C ILE A 94 20.40 -11.98 -0.25
N PHE A 95 19.79 -12.43 -1.34
CA PHE A 95 20.25 -12.24 -2.71
C PHE A 95 19.46 -11.13 -3.39
N ILE A 96 20.06 -10.51 -4.40
CA ILE A 96 19.46 -9.48 -5.25
C ILE A 96 19.67 -9.81 -6.73
N LYS A 97 18.67 -9.53 -7.56
CA LYS A 97 18.69 -9.71 -9.00
C LYS A 97 18.61 -8.36 -9.71
N ASN A 98 19.77 -7.77 -10.00
CA ASN A 98 19.94 -6.46 -10.64
C ASN A 98 20.42 -6.57 -12.10
N SER A 99 19.84 -7.49 -12.88
CA SER A 99 20.22 -7.95 -14.25
C SER A 99 21.17 -9.16 -14.36
N ALA A 100 22.03 -9.45 -13.38
CA ALA A 100 22.93 -10.63 -13.40
C ALA A 100 22.18 -11.98 -13.24
N ASN A 101 22.67 -13.07 -13.85
CA ASN A 101 22.17 -14.44 -13.62
C ASN A 101 23.37 -15.39 -13.41
N PRO A 102 23.50 -16.10 -12.25
CA PRO A 102 22.57 -16.16 -11.10
C PRO A 102 22.46 -14.86 -10.31
N ALA A 103 21.52 -14.81 -9.36
CA ALA A 103 21.39 -13.68 -8.44
C ALA A 103 22.66 -13.53 -7.59
N THR A 104 22.98 -12.31 -7.18
CA THR A 104 24.18 -12.00 -6.40
C THR A 104 23.84 -11.77 -4.93
N ILE A 105 24.79 -12.00 -4.03
CA ILE A 105 24.59 -11.74 -2.60
C ILE A 105 24.40 -10.23 -2.39
N TYR A 106 23.34 -9.86 -1.67
CA TYR A 106 23.07 -8.50 -1.25
C TYR A 106 23.65 -8.23 0.14
N VAL A 107 23.28 -9.06 1.12
CA VAL A 107 23.77 -8.94 2.51
C VAL A 107 23.95 -10.32 3.14
N ASP A 108 25.05 -10.48 3.87
CA ASP A 108 25.30 -11.64 4.73
C ASP A 108 24.64 -11.42 6.10
N ILE A 109 24.01 -12.46 6.65
CA ILE A 109 23.21 -12.42 7.86
C ILE A 109 23.75 -13.46 8.84
N SER A 110 23.67 -13.20 10.14
CA SER A 110 24.13 -14.13 11.19
C SER A 110 23.09 -15.19 11.60
N ASP A 111 21.89 -15.15 11.01
CA ASP A 111 20.73 -15.98 11.32
C ASP A 111 19.99 -16.32 10.01
N ALA A 112 19.07 -17.29 10.04
CA ALA A 112 18.32 -17.73 8.87
C ALA A 112 17.19 -16.75 8.51
N PRO A 113 17.26 -16.04 7.36
CA PRO A 113 16.14 -15.22 6.90
C PRO A 113 14.97 -16.09 6.37
N ASN A 114 13.75 -15.75 6.78
CA ASN A 114 12.52 -16.46 6.38
C ASN A 114 11.72 -15.70 5.32
N SER A 115 11.27 -14.48 5.66
CA SER A 115 10.54 -13.59 4.75
C SER A 115 11.19 -12.22 4.70
N LEU A 116 10.81 -11.42 3.70
CA LEU A 116 11.28 -10.06 3.51
C LEU A 116 10.15 -9.17 2.99
N ALA A 117 10.17 -7.88 3.36
CA ALA A 117 9.23 -6.87 2.92
C ALA A 117 9.90 -5.48 2.91
N PHE A 118 9.34 -4.55 2.16
CA PHE A 118 9.75 -3.14 2.16
C PHE A 118 8.69 -2.29 2.86
N ASP A 119 9.13 -1.22 3.54
CA ASP A 119 8.22 -0.12 3.92
C ASP A 119 8.08 0.88 2.77
N ASP A 120 7.13 1.82 2.87
CA ASP A 120 6.87 2.84 1.85
C ASP A 120 8.06 3.79 1.61
N ASN A 121 9.02 3.85 2.53
CA ASN A 121 10.26 4.60 2.36
C ASN A 121 11.36 3.78 1.65
N GLY A 122 11.05 2.56 1.19
CA GLY A 122 11.97 1.66 0.51
C GLY A 122 12.99 0.98 1.44
N ASN A 123 12.78 0.98 2.76
CA ASN A 123 13.66 0.24 3.66
C ASN A 123 13.33 -1.25 3.64
N LEU A 124 14.36 -2.09 3.52
CA LEU A 124 14.23 -3.54 3.55
C LEU A 124 14.16 -4.06 5.00
N TYR A 125 13.19 -4.92 5.27
CA TYR A 125 13.07 -5.69 6.50
C TYR A 125 13.00 -7.18 6.17
N PHE A 126 13.52 -8.01 7.06
CA PHE A 126 13.38 -9.46 6.95
C PHE A 126 13.12 -10.11 8.30
N SER A 127 12.35 -11.19 8.30
CA SER A 127 12.11 -12.01 9.48
C SER A 127 13.21 -13.07 9.62
N THR A 128 13.54 -13.37 10.88
CA THR A 128 14.35 -14.52 11.31
C THR A 128 13.49 -15.39 12.22
N ILE A 129 14.05 -16.37 12.92
CA ILE A 129 13.27 -17.18 13.87
C ILE A 129 12.66 -16.31 14.98
N THR A 130 13.42 -15.36 15.57
CA THR A 130 12.99 -14.69 16.81
C THR A 130 12.73 -13.19 16.68
N LYS A 131 13.01 -12.61 15.51
CA LYS A 131 12.96 -11.15 15.28
C LYS A 131 12.74 -10.78 13.83
N VAL A 132 12.33 -9.53 13.62
CA VAL A 132 12.41 -8.83 12.34
C VAL A 132 13.58 -7.85 12.40
N VAL A 133 14.37 -7.81 11.34
CA VAL A 133 15.60 -7.02 11.22
C VAL A 133 15.42 -6.02 10.09
N LYS A 134 15.82 -4.77 10.32
CA LYS A 134 15.90 -3.72 9.30
C LYS A 134 17.32 -3.69 8.71
N VAL A 135 17.40 -3.54 7.40
CA VAL A 135 18.66 -3.34 6.66
C VAL A 135 18.83 -1.85 6.37
N ASN A 136 20.01 -1.30 6.69
CA ASN A 136 20.38 0.05 6.29
C ASN A 136 20.72 0.07 4.79
N HIS A 137 20.02 0.89 4.00
CA HIS A 137 20.19 0.96 2.55
C HIS A 137 21.55 1.56 2.10
N THR A 138 22.27 2.26 2.99
CA THR A 138 23.55 2.92 2.66
C THR A 138 24.76 2.03 2.94
N ASP A 139 24.80 1.39 4.11
CA ASP A 139 25.97 0.62 4.56
C ASP A 139 25.68 -0.87 4.81
N LEU A 140 24.45 -1.33 4.56
CA LEU A 140 23.98 -2.70 4.77
C LEU A 140 24.08 -3.20 6.22
N SER A 141 24.23 -2.28 7.19
CA SER A 141 24.17 -2.63 8.60
C SER A 141 22.79 -3.16 9.00
N LEU A 142 22.78 -4.11 9.93
CA LEU A 142 21.58 -4.81 10.39
C LEU A 142 21.18 -4.33 11.78
N THR A 143 19.93 -3.91 11.94
CA THR A 143 19.38 -3.50 13.24
C THR A 143 18.12 -4.28 13.58
N ASP A 144 18.06 -4.84 14.79
CA ASP A 144 16.87 -5.51 15.30
C ASP A 144 15.72 -4.49 15.38
N TYR A 145 14.65 -4.72 14.62
CA TYR A 145 13.52 -3.81 14.53
C TYR A 145 12.44 -4.13 15.57
N VAL A 146 12.10 -5.42 15.68
CA VAL A 146 11.20 -5.96 16.71
C VAL A 146 11.53 -7.44 16.96
N SER A 147 11.37 -7.92 18.19
CA SER A 147 11.83 -9.25 18.61
C SER A 147 10.82 -9.96 19.53
N SER A 148 11.22 -11.12 20.07
CA SER A 148 10.43 -11.97 21.00
C SER A 148 9.37 -12.84 20.32
N PHE A 149 9.62 -13.26 19.08
CA PHE A 149 8.79 -14.24 18.37
C PHE A 149 9.27 -15.67 18.61
N THR A 150 8.37 -16.64 18.43
CA THR A 150 8.70 -18.07 18.52
C THR A 150 9.26 -18.59 17.19
N TYR A 151 8.66 -18.17 16.08
CA TYR A 151 9.12 -18.36 14.71
C TYR A 151 8.45 -17.32 13.80
N ALA A 152 9.07 -16.17 13.58
CA ALA A 152 8.56 -15.16 12.66
C ALA A 152 8.74 -15.64 11.20
N GLU A 153 7.63 -15.79 10.47
CA GLU A 153 7.62 -16.25 9.08
C GLU A 153 7.20 -15.10 8.14
N GLY A 154 5.93 -14.94 7.82
CA GLY A 154 5.44 -13.87 6.93
C GLY A 154 5.45 -12.51 7.59
N ILE A 155 5.86 -11.49 6.83
CA ILE A 155 5.81 -10.07 7.23
C ILE A 155 5.28 -9.21 6.09
N ALA A 156 4.55 -8.14 6.42
CA ALA A 156 4.11 -7.12 5.47
C ALA A 156 3.79 -5.81 6.20
N PHE A 157 3.89 -4.68 5.51
CA PHE A 157 3.52 -3.36 6.04
C PHE A 157 2.14 -2.92 5.54
N ASP A 158 1.40 -2.19 6.38
CA ASP A 158 0.25 -1.39 5.92
C ASP A 158 0.69 0.03 5.50
N SER A 159 -0.23 0.77 4.87
CA SER A 159 0.00 2.14 4.36
C SER A 159 0.35 3.17 5.45
N SER A 160 0.13 2.81 6.71
CA SER A 160 0.50 3.63 7.88
C SER A 160 1.88 3.25 8.45
N GLY A 161 2.60 2.32 7.82
CA GLY A 161 3.91 1.85 8.26
C GLY A 161 3.87 0.85 9.42
N ASN A 162 2.70 0.29 9.76
CA ASN A 162 2.64 -0.77 10.76
C ASN A 162 3.06 -2.11 10.14
N LEU A 163 3.91 -2.84 10.85
CA LEU A 163 4.38 -4.16 10.45
C LEU A 163 3.46 -5.26 10.99
N TYR A 164 2.94 -6.12 10.13
CA TYR A 164 2.25 -7.36 10.52
C TYR A 164 3.20 -8.54 10.45
N ILE A 165 3.17 -9.40 11.47
CA ILE A 165 4.08 -10.55 11.61
C ILE A 165 3.28 -11.80 11.95
N ALA A 166 3.42 -12.83 11.12
CA ALA A 166 2.98 -14.18 11.45
C ALA A 166 4.03 -14.89 12.31
N ASP A 167 3.73 -15.10 13.59
CA ASP A 167 4.52 -15.96 14.47
C ASP A 167 4.00 -17.40 14.38
N ARG A 168 4.59 -18.19 13.48
CA ARG A 168 4.11 -19.53 13.11
C ARG A 168 4.02 -20.48 14.30
N ASN A 169 5.09 -20.56 15.09
CA ASN A 169 5.13 -21.47 16.23
C ASN A 169 4.45 -20.88 17.47
N GLY A 170 4.31 -19.55 17.53
CA GLY A 170 3.45 -18.87 18.50
C GLY A 170 1.96 -19.01 18.19
N SER A 171 1.60 -19.40 16.95
CA SER A 171 0.24 -19.47 16.42
C SER A 171 -0.51 -18.14 16.54
N LYS A 172 0.21 -17.05 16.24
CA LYS A 172 -0.25 -15.67 16.44
C LYS A 172 0.02 -14.77 15.24
N LEU A 173 -0.85 -13.78 15.06
CA LEU A 173 -0.60 -12.62 14.22
C LEU A 173 -0.32 -11.43 15.13
N PHE A 174 0.78 -10.72 14.88
CA PHE A 174 1.14 -9.49 15.58
C PHE A 174 1.08 -8.28 14.65
N LYS A 175 0.84 -7.11 15.24
CA LYS A 175 1.03 -5.78 14.63
C LYS A 175 2.09 -5.03 15.43
N TYR A 176 3.01 -4.36 14.76
CA TYR A 176 4.00 -3.48 15.37
C TYR A 176 3.95 -2.09 14.73
N ASP A 177 3.65 -1.07 15.52
CA ASP A 177 3.49 0.33 15.07
C ASP A 177 4.80 1.15 15.11
N GLY A 178 5.94 0.47 15.28
CA GLY A 178 7.25 1.11 15.51
C GLY A 178 7.56 1.38 16.99
N ASN A 179 6.60 1.21 17.90
CA ASN A 179 6.76 1.36 19.34
C ASN A 179 6.18 0.19 20.16
N THR A 180 4.98 -0.27 19.81
CA THR A 180 4.19 -1.26 20.55
C THR A 180 3.93 -2.49 19.70
N LEU A 181 4.29 -3.66 20.24
CA LEU A 181 3.93 -4.95 19.66
C LEU A 181 2.59 -5.42 20.23
N THR A 182 1.57 -5.50 19.38
CA THR A 182 0.20 -5.88 19.73
C THR A 182 -0.15 -7.24 19.16
N GLU A 183 -0.64 -8.16 20.00
CA GLU A 183 -1.22 -9.42 19.54
C GLU A 183 -2.60 -9.14 18.92
N ILE A 184 -2.75 -9.43 17.63
CA ILE A 184 -3.97 -9.20 16.86
C ILE A 184 -4.86 -10.44 16.84
N ALA A 185 -4.23 -11.60 16.68
CA ALA A 185 -4.92 -12.89 16.64
C ALA A 185 -4.06 -13.97 17.29
N ASN A 186 -4.71 -15.01 17.82
CA ASN A 186 -4.09 -16.19 18.42
C ASN A 186 -4.84 -17.46 18.04
N ASN A 187 -4.28 -18.61 18.41
CA ASN A 187 -4.79 -19.95 18.08
C ASN A 187 -4.92 -20.18 16.55
N ILE A 188 -4.01 -19.57 15.77
CA ILE A 188 -3.92 -19.76 14.32
C ILE A 188 -2.79 -20.74 14.02
N ASP A 189 -3.05 -22.02 14.27
CA ASP A 189 -2.07 -23.08 14.01
C ASP A 189 -1.60 -23.03 12.55
N GLY A 190 -0.27 -23.05 12.37
CA GLY A 190 0.36 -23.06 11.06
C GLY A 190 0.15 -21.77 10.25
N ILE A 191 -0.02 -20.63 10.92
CA ILE A 191 0.04 -19.32 10.28
C ILE A 191 1.38 -19.15 9.53
N ARG A 192 1.36 -18.60 8.30
CA ARG A 192 2.55 -18.43 7.47
C ARG A 192 2.63 -17.07 6.79
N GLY A 193 2.36 -16.99 5.49
CA GLY A 193 2.52 -15.79 4.69
C GLY A 193 1.52 -14.71 5.10
N VAL A 194 1.93 -13.47 4.91
CA VAL A 194 1.13 -12.28 5.18
C VAL A 194 1.25 -11.36 3.97
N ALA A 195 0.13 -10.80 3.53
CA ALA A 195 0.12 -9.65 2.64
C ALA A 195 -0.94 -8.65 3.10
N VAL A 196 -0.76 -7.38 2.76
CA VAL A 196 -1.72 -6.31 3.07
C VAL A 196 -2.32 -5.83 1.74
N ALA A 197 -3.64 -5.70 1.71
CA ALA A 197 -4.35 -5.16 0.56
C ALA A 197 -4.31 -3.62 0.55
N PRO A 198 -4.65 -2.97 -0.58
CA PRO A 198 -4.62 -1.51 -0.68
C PRO A 198 -5.52 -0.75 0.31
N ASP A 199 -6.51 -1.43 0.91
CA ASP A 199 -7.40 -0.88 1.95
C ASP A 199 -6.92 -1.18 3.38
N ASP A 200 -5.67 -1.62 3.54
CA ASP A 200 -5.03 -2.09 4.77
C ASP A 200 -5.63 -3.37 5.39
N THR A 201 -6.54 -4.06 4.70
CA THR A 201 -6.99 -5.40 5.12
C THR A 201 -5.81 -6.37 5.04
N VAL A 202 -5.55 -7.11 6.12
CA VAL A 202 -4.41 -8.03 6.21
C VAL A 202 -4.86 -9.45 5.90
N TYR A 203 -4.24 -10.08 4.93
CA TYR A 203 -4.51 -11.46 4.53
C TYR A 203 -3.35 -12.36 4.93
N PHE A 204 -3.66 -13.55 5.44
CA PHE A 204 -2.63 -14.50 5.87
C PHE A 204 -3.06 -15.95 5.65
N THR A 205 -2.09 -16.79 5.29
CA THR A 205 -2.32 -18.22 5.13
C THR A 205 -2.23 -18.92 6.48
N LYS A 206 -3.05 -19.95 6.66
CA LYS A 206 -2.83 -21.00 7.65
C LYS A 206 -2.94 -22.37 7.00
N TYR A 207 -2.17 -23.31 7.53
CA TYR A 207 -2.30 -24.71 7.16
C TYR A 207 -2.34 -25.58 8.42
N ASN A 208 -3.10 -26.66 8.36
CA ASN A 208 -3.06 -27.72 9.33
C ASN A 208 -3.17 -29.06 8.59
N SER A 209 -2.58 -30.12 9.13
CA SER A 209 -2.63 -31.45 8.54
C SER A 209 -4.03 -32.09 8.57
N TRP A 210 -5.00 -31.48 9.27
CA TRP A 210 -6.39 -31.94 9.27
C TRP A 210 -7.12 -31.52 7.97
N PRO A 211 -7.95 -32.39 7.37
CA PRO A 211 -8.73 -32.06 6.18
C PRO A 211 -9.62 -30.83 6.38
N GLY A 212 -9.60 -29.91 5.41
CA GLY A 212 -10.46 -28.70 5.42
C GLY A 212 -9.94 -27.54 6.27
N GLU A 213 -8.75 -27.66 6.87
CA GLU A 213 -8.17 -26.61 7.72
C GLU A 213 -7.22 -25.65 7.00
N ASN A 214 -6.89 -25.90 5.73
CA ASN A 214 -6.10 -24.96 4.93
C ASN A 214 -6.97 -23.77 4.56
N LYS A 215 -6.57 -22.58 5.01
CA LYS A 215 -7.36 -21.35 4.81
C LYS A 215 -6.47 -20.17 4.48
N ILE A 216 -7.07 -19.20 3.80
CA ILE A 216 -6.65 -17.81 3.88
C ILE A 216 -7.62 -17.13 4.83
N LEU A 217 -7.08 -16.48 5.84
CA LEU A 217 -7.82 -15.65 6.79
C LEU A 217 -7.59 -14.19 6.42
N LYS A 218 -8.56 -13.33 6.76
CA LYS A 218 -8.41 -11.88 6.69
C LYS A 218 -8.61 -11.25 8.06
N TYR A 219 -7.77 -10.28 8.39
CA TYR A 219 -7.91 -9.38 9.53
C TYR A 219 -8.31 -8.00 9.03
N ASP A 220 -9.45 -7.52 9.53
CA ASP A 220 -9.95 -6.18 9.29
C ASP A 220 -9.53 -5.27 10.45
N PRO A 221 -8.63 -4.30 10.24
CA PRO A 221 -8.14 -3.40 11.29
C PRO A 221 -9.21 -2.41 11.78
N VAL A 222 -10.26 -2.13 10.99
CA VAL A 222 -11.34 -1.21 11.35
C VAL A 222 -12.28 -1.87 12.36
N THR A 223 -12.67 -3.12 12.10
CA THR A 223 -13.55 -3.87 12.99
C THR A 223 -12.80 -4.67 14.05
N ASN A 224 -11.49 -4.80 13.91
CA ASN A 224 -10.61 -5.65 14.72
C ASN A 224 -11.10 -7.11 14.74
N THR A 225 -11.43 -7.67 13.57
CA THR A 225 -11.95 -9.03 13.45
C THR A 225 -11.13 -9.87 12.48
N VAL A 226 -11.04 -11.17 12.77
CA VAL A 226 -10.45 -12.18 11.88
C VAL A 226 -11.57 -13.07 11.34
N THR A 227 -11.59 -13.27 10.03
CA THR A 227 -12.60 -14.11 9.36
C THR A 227 -11.97 -14.99 8.28
N ASP A 228 -12.66 -16.08 7.94
CA ASP A 228 -12.30 -16.90 6.78
C ASP A 228 -12.48 -16.08 5.50
N TYR A 229 -11.47 -16.10 4.61
CA TYR A 229 -11.52 -15.47 3.30
C TYR A 229 -11.63 -16.49 2.16
N VAL A 230 -10.72 -17.46 2.12
CA VAL A 230 -10.74 -18.58 1.15
C VAL A 230 -10.51 -19.90 1.87
N THR A 231 -11.32 -20.91 1.54
CA THR A 231 -11.30 -22.24 2.16
C THR A 231 -11.24 -23.39 1.15
N THR A 232 -11.14 -23.08 -0.14
CA THR A 232 -11.10 -24.06 -1.25
C THR A 232 -9.85 -23.86 -2.10
N ASN A 233 -9.44 -24.92 -2.82
CA ASN A 233 -8.25 -24.93 -3.68
C ASN A 233 -6.92 -24.60 -2.95
N LEU A 234 -6.86 -24.86 -1.64
CA LEU A 234 -5.66 -24.66 -0.81
C LEU A 234 -5.08 -26.00 -0.37
N ASP A 235 -3.78 -26.18 -0.60
CA ASP A 235 -3.05 -27.39 -0.22
C ASP A 235 -1.67 -27.03 0.35
N VAL A 236 -1.59 -26.99 1.68
CA VAL A 236 -0.43 -26.48 2.43
C VAL A 236 0.00 -25.10 1.91
N PRO A 237 -0.89 -24.09 1.98
CA PRO A 237 -0.58 -22.76 1.47
C PRO A 237 0.56 -22.14 2.27
N ARG A 238 1.56 -21.59 1.58
CA ARG A 238 2.75 -20.97 2.19
C ARG A 238 2.68 -19.46 2.17
N HIS A 239 2.93 -18.81 1.03
CA HIS A 239 2.91 -17.36 0.92
C HIS A 239 1.81 -16.85 -0.01
N LEU A 240 1.52 -15.55 0.09
CA LEU A 240 0.58 -14.85 -0.78
C LEU A 240 1.11 -13.47 -1.19
N ALA A 241 0.65 -12.97 -2.33
CA ALA A 241 0.90 -11.61 -2.81
C ALA A 241 -0.34 -11.08 -3.53
N ILE A 242 -0.54 -9.76 -3.52
CA ILE A 242 -1.71 -9.09 -4.11
C ILE A 242 -1.20 -8.13 -5.19
N ASP A 243 -1.82 -8.16 -6.37
CA ASP A 243 -1.53 -7.24 -7.48
C ASP A 243 -2.52 -6.08 -7.55
N ASN A 244 -2.15 -5.02 -8.27
CA ASN A 244 -2.95 -3.81 -8.40
C ASN A 244 -4.18 -4.01 -9.30
N SER A 245 -4.35 -5.20 -9.88
CA SER A 245 -5.51 -5.59 -10.69
C SER A 245 -6.54 -6.38 -9.87
N GLY A 246 -6.41 -6.41 -8.54
CA GLY A 246 -7.34 -7.08 -7.64
C GLY A 246 -7.19 -8.61 -7.65
N ASN A 247 -5.98 -9.11 -7.92
CA ASN A 247 -5.68 -10.54 -7.84
C ASN A 247 -4.75 -10.86 -6.68
N MET A 248 -5.06 -11.92 -5.95
CA MET A 248 -4.17 -12.54 -4.99
C MET A 248 -3.60 -13.84 -5.57
N TYR A 249 -2.29 -14.01 -5.48
CA TYR A 249 -1.60 -15.23 -5.86
C TYR A 249 -1.11 -15.95 -4.60
N VAL A 250 -1.27 -17.27 -4.56
CA VAL A 250 -0.93 -18.08 -3.39
C VAL A 250 -0.19 -19.32 -3.82
N THR A 251 0.92 -19.60 -3.16
CA THR A 251 1.70 -20.83 -3.36
C THR A 251 1.16 -21.96 -2.49
N ASN A 252 0.78 -23.07 -3.12
CA ASN A 252 0.44 -24.32 -2.46
C ASN A 252 1.63 -25.28 -2.52
N LEU A 253 2.18 -25.65 -1.37
CA LEU A 253 3.26 -26.66 -1.31
C LEU A 253 2.73 -28.06 -1.59
N GLY A 254 1.56 -28.41 -1.05
CA GLY A 254 1.09 -29.82 -1.02
C GLY A 254 0.90 -30.41 -2.42
N ASN A 255 0.43 -29.59 -3.36
CA ASN A 255 0.22 -29.97 -4.76
C ASN A 255 1.09 -29.20 -5.75
N ASN A 256 2.03 -28.38 -5.25
CA ASN A 256 2.95 -27.57 -6.06
C ASN A 256 2.25 -26.73 -7.14
N THR A 257 1.20 -26.01 -6.74
CA THR A 257 0.45 -25.10 -7.61
C THR A 257 0.51 -23.67 -7.12
N VAL A 258 0.38 -22.73 -8.05
CA VAL A 258 0.04 -21.33 -7.76
C VAL A 258 -1.43 -21.17 -8.07
N ILE A 259 -2.22 -20.71 -7.10
CA ILE A 259 -3.61 -20.32 -7.35
C ILE A 259 -3.69 -18.81 -7.53
N LYS A 260 -4.66 -18.37 -8.33
CA LYS A 260 -5.05 -16.97 -8.50
C LYS A 260 -6.47 -16.79 -7.98
N ILE A 261 -6.65 -15.80 -7.14
CA ILE A 261 -7.93 -15.38 -6.58
C ILE A 261 -8.19 -13.97 -7.10
N HIS A 262 -9.23 -13.76 -7.90
CA HIS A 262 -9.66 -12.42 -8.29
C HIS A 262 -10.85 -11.99 -7.44
N ASP A 263 -10.77 -10.80 -6.86
CA ASP A 263 -11.80 -10.21 -6.01
C ASP A 263 -11.71 -8.68 -6.07
N ASN A 264 -12.82 -8.01 -6.39
CA ASN A 264 -12.86 -6.55 -6.49
C ASN A 264 -12.55 -5.85 -5.16
N SER A 265 -12.69 -6.53 -4.02
CA SER A 265 -12.26 -5.98 -2.73
C SER A 265 -10.74 -5.84 -2.59
N LEU A 266 -9.97 -6.48 -3.45
CA LEU A 266 -8.52 -6.36 -3.51
C LEU A 266 -8.05 -5.23 -4.44
N LEU A 267 -8.97 -4.55 -5.14
CA LEU A 267 -8.61 -3.45 -6.03
C LEU A 267 -8.11 -2.24 -5.23
N PRO A 268 -7.15 -1.48 -5.75
CA PRO A 268 -6.76 -0.21 -5.18
C PRO A 268 -7.96 0.74 -5.05
N VAL A 269 -7.99 1.51 -3.96
CA VAL A 269 -9.08 2.46 -3.70
C VAL A 269 -8.75 3.79 -4.39
N ASN A 270 -9.56 4.15 -5.39
CA ASN A 270 -9.38 5.38 -6.16
C ASN A 270 -10.00 6.59 -5.47
N VAL A 271 -9.33 7.74 -5.58
CA VAL A 271 -9.88 9.04 -5.21
C VAL A 271 -10.97 9.43 -6.22
N TYR A 272 -12.13 9.83 -5.72
CA TYR A 272 -13.20 10.32 -6.59
C TYR A 272 -12.89 11.74 -7.06
N ILE A 273 -12.55 11.89 -8.34
CA ILE A 273 -12.20 13.17 -8.96
C ILE A 273 -13.16 13.43 -10.14
N PRO A 274 -14.28 14.16 -9.93
CA PRO A 274 -15.32 14.34 -10.94
C PRO A 274 -14.97 15.33 -12.05
N ASP A 275 -14.10 16.30 -11.80
CA ASP A 275 -13.65 17.27 -12.81
C ASP A 275 -12.54 16.68 -13.67
N ALA A 276 -12.80 16.57 -14.97
CA ALA A 276 -11.86 15.96 -15.91
C ALA A 276 -10.56 16.76 -16.06
N ASN A 277 -10.60 18.10 -15.94
CA ASN A 277 -9.39 18.91 -16.03
C ASN A 277 -8.54 18.72 -14.77
N PHE A 278 -9.17 18.64 -13.59
CA PHE A 278 -8.46 18.34 -12.35
C PHE A 278 -7.84 16.94 -12.37
N LYS A 279 -8.62 15.92 -12.76
CA LYS A 279 -8.13 14.54 -12.90
C LYS A 279 -6.94 14.47 -13.86
N ASN A 280 -7.04 15.07 -15.04
CA ASN A 280 -5.95 15.08 -16.02
C ASN A 280 -4.69 15.79 -15.49
N ALA A 281 -4.84 16.89 -14.74
CA ALA A 281 -3.71 17.60 -14.14
C ALA A 281 -2.97 16.69 -13.15
N LEU A 282 -3.70 15.97 -12.29
CA LEU A 282 -3.12 15.02 -11.34
C LEU A 282 -2.45 13.82 -12.06
N LEU A 283 -3.14 13.21 -13.03
CA LEU A 283 -2.62 12.08 -13.81
C LEU A 283 -1.35 12.43 -14.61
N SER A 284 -1.20 13.70 -15.02
CA SER A 284 -0.03 14.18 -15.75
C SER A 284 1.21 14.41 -14.86
N ASN A 285 1.05 14.40 -13.54
CA ASN A 285 2.12 14.58 -12.58
C ASN A 285 2.64 13.21 -12.13
N SER A 286 3.79 12.78 -12.65
CA SER A 286 4.40 11.48 -12.33
C SER A 286 4.87 11.33 -10.88
N ASN A 287 4.92 12.42 -10.10
CA ASN A 287 5.18 12.34 -8.66
C ASN A 287 3.89 12.11 -7.85
N ILE A 288 2.72 12.33 -8.46
CA ILE A 288 1.41 12.00 -7.90
C ILE A 288 0.97 10.64 -8.43
N ASN A 289 0.83 10.51 -9.75
CA ASN A 289 0.49 9.26 -10.44
C ASN A 289 1.76 8.40 -10.59
N THR A 290 2.15 7.75 -9.50
CA THR A 290 3.40 7.01 -9.38
C THR A 290 3.38 5.68 -10.12
N ASN A 291 2.19 5.07 -10.27
CA ASN A 291 2.03 3.83 -11.03
C ASN A 291 1.73 4.08 -12.53
N GLY A 292 1.48 5.33 -12.92
CA GLY A 292 1.24 5.72 -14.30
C GLY A 292 -0.06 5.17 -14.89
N ASP A 293 -1.02 4.78 -14.04
CA ASP A 293 -2.30 4.26 -14.48
C ASP A 293 -3.30 5.40 -14.81
N THR A 294 -4.56 5.06 -15.03
CA THR A 294 -5.61 6.00 -15.45
C THR A 294 -6.41 6.62 -14.30
N GLU A 295 -6.08 6.27 -13.06
CA GLU A 295 -6.75 6.69 -11.84
C GLU A 295 -5.74 7.32 -10.88
N ILE A 296 -6.23 7.92 -9.80
CA ILE A 296 -5.39 8.36 -8.68
C ILE A 296 -5.84 7.58 -7.47
N GLN A 297 -4.93 6.86 -6.82
CA GLN A 297 -5.27 6.12 -5.60
C GLN A 297 -5.15 6.98 -4.34
N PHE A 298 -5.86 6.60 -3.28
CA PHE A 298 -5.72 7.27 -1.98
C PHE A 298 -4.29 7.19 -1.44
N THR A 299 -3.60 6.07 -1.70
CA THR A 299 -2.20 5.88 -1.32
C THR A 299 -1.28 6.88 -2.03
N GLU A 300 -1.48 7.11 -3.32
CA GLU A 300 -0.75 8.12 -4.09
C GLU A 300 -1.01 9.55 -3.58
N ALA A 301 -2.28 9.89 -3.36
CA ALA A 301 -2.67 11.21 -2.89
C ALA A 301 -2.11 11.51 -1.49
N ALA A 302 -2.21 10.54 -0.57
CA ALA A 302 -1.75 10.69 0.82
C ALA A 302 -0.22 10.75 0.93
N ALA A 303 0.52 10.08 0.02
CA ALA A 303 1.98 10.11 0.01
C ALA A 303 2.57 11.41 -0.58
N TYR A 304 1.81 12.17 -1.35
CA TYR A 304 2.33 13.36 -2.05
C TYR A 304 2.50 14.58 -1.13
N THR A 305 3.75 14.96 -0.86
CA THR A 305 4.10 16.09 0.03
C THR A 305 4.41 17.41 -0.71
N GLY A 306 4.11 17.48 -2.01
CA GLY A 306 4.55 18.56 -2.89
C GLY A 306 3.58 19.75 -3.01
N SER A 307 3.81 20.58 -4.04
CA SER A 307 2.93 21.67 -4.44
C SER A 307 2.01 21.22 -5.58
N ILE A 308 0.71 21.40 -5.44
CA ILE A 308 -0.26 21.20 -6.51
C ILE A 308 -0.56 22.54 -7.16
N ASP A 309 -0.08 22.75 -8.39
CA ASP A 309 -0.48 23.89 -9.22
C ASP A 309 -1.41 23.43 -10.34
N VAL A 310 -2.67 23.81 -10.18
CA VAL A 310 -3.75 23.56 -11.15
C VAL A 310 -4.38 24.89 -11.59
N SER A 311 -3.61 25.97 -11.55
CA SER A 311 -4.10 27.29 -11.87
C SER A 311 -4.42 27.46 -13.36
N ASN A 312 -5.50 28.20 -13.63
CA ASN A 312 -5.93 28.52 -15.00
C ASN A 312 -6.14 27.28 -15.90
N MET A 313 -6.71 26.21 -15.33
CA MET A 313 -6.95 24.94 -16.04
C MET A 313 -8.44 24.70 -16.36
N ASN A 314 -9.28 25.73 -16.21
CA ASN A 314 -10.74 25.62 -16.36
C ASN A 314 -11.37 24.54 -15.45
N ILE A 315 -10.86 24.42 -14.23
CA ILE A 315 -11.39 23.49 -13.23
C ILE A 315 -12.61 24.12 -12.56
N SER A 316 -13.69 23.35 -12.43
CA SER A 316 -14.94 23.76 -11.80
C SER A 316 -15.21 23.10 -10.47
N ASP A 317 -14.56 21.96 -10.21
CA ASP A 317 -14.70 21.16 -9.01
C ASP A 317 -13.35 20.57 -8.60
N LEU A 318 -12.97 20.74 -7.33
CA LEU A 318 -11.73 20.20 -6.74
C LEU A 318 -11.99 19.01 -5.81
N THR A 319 -13.18 18.42 -5.82
CA THR A 319 -13.46 17.17 -5.12
C THR A 319 -12.36 16.14 -5.43
N GLY A 320 -11.84 15.50 -4.38
CA GLY A 320 -10.66 14.66 -4.40
C GLY A 320 -9.41 15.31 -3.80
N ILE A 321 -9.34 16.65 -3.72
CA ILE A 321 -8.21 17.35 -3.09
C ILE A 321 -8.06 17.03 -1.59
N GLU A 322 -9.15 16.63 -0.93
CA GLU A 322 -9.17 16.21 0.46
C GLU A 322 -8.33 14.95 0.75
N ALA A 323 -8.05 14.13 -0.28
CA ALA A 323 -7.20 12.95 -0.17
C ALA A 323 -5.70 13.31 -0.08
N PHE A 324 -5.32 14.53 -0.48
CA PHE A 324 -3.94 15.01 -0.49
C PHE A 324 -3.55 15.64 0.85
N THR A 325 -3.53 14.84 1.92
CA THR A 325 -3.39 15.33 3.30
C THR A 325 -2.04 15.99 3.59
N GLU A 326 -0.98 15.60 2.87
CA GLU A 326 0.40 16.04 3.11
C GLU A 326 0.88 17.19 2.21
N ILE A 327 0.04 17.74 1.32
CA ILE A 327 0.47 18.83 0.43
C ILE A 327 0.79 20.11 1.19
N ILE A 328 1.85 20.79 0.76
CA ILE A 328 2.33 22.01 1.40
C ILE A 328 1.86 23.28 0.69
N GLU A 329 1.44 23.16 -0.57
CA GLU A 329 0.96 24.29 -1.36
C GLU A 329 -0.12 23.85 -2.36
N LEU A 330 -1.15 24.68 -2.47
CA LEU A 330 -2.22 24.54 -3.44
C LEU A 330 -2.43 25.87 -4.17
N ASN A 331 -2.13 25.88 -5.47
CA ASN A 331 -2.49 26.95 -6.38
C ASN A 331 -3.63 26.47 -7.28
N CYS A 332 -4.87 26.83 -6.91
CA CYS A 332 -6.06 26.57 -7.70
C CYS A 332 -6.66 27.86 -8.28
N SER A 333 -5.86 28.92 -8.37
CA SER A 333 -6.30 30.23 -8.83
C SER A 333 -6.73 30.23 -10.29
N ALA A 334 -7.46 31.27 -10.69
CA ALA A 334 -7.91 31.48 -12.08
C ALA A 334 -8.76 30.30 -12.64
N ASN A 335 -9.55 29.67 -11.78
CA ASN A 335 -10.47 28.59 -12.12
C ASN A 335 -11.95 28.99 -11.92
N LEU A 336 -12.87 28.06 -12.17
CA LEU A 336 -14.32 28.25 -12.14
C LEU A 336 -14.94 27.68 -10.85
N LEU A 337 -14.24 27.80 -9.72
CA LEU A 337 -14.65 27.22 -8.44
C LEU A 337 -15.75 28.06 -7.77
N THR A 338 -16.83 27.41 -7.35
CA THR A 338 -17.88 27.98 -6.48
C THR A 338 -17.71 27.60 -5.02
N SER A 339 -16.98 26.51 -4.77
CA SER A 339 -16.61 25.98 -3.46
C SER A 339 -15.18 25.48 -3.47
N LEU A 340 -14.57 25.47 -2.29
CA LEU A 340 -13.25 24.91 -2.07
C LEU A 340 -13.23 24.35 -0.65
N ASP A 341 -13.01 23.05 -0.53
CA ASP A 341 -12.75 22.40 0.76
C ASP A 341 -11.26 22.06 0.84
N VAL A 342 -10.58 22.68 1.80
CA VAL A 342 -9.16 22.43 2.12
C VAL A 342 -8.98 21.93 3.55
N THR A 343 -10.06 21.55 4.22
CA THR A 343 -10.06 21.26 5.66
C THR A 343 -9.26 20.01 6.04
N HIS A 344 -8.93 19.15 5.07
CA HIS A 344 -8.11 17.94 5.24
C HIS A 344 -6.64 18.14 4.83
N ASN A 345 -6.30 19.24 4.14
CA ASN A 345 -4.92 19.56 3.76
C ASN A 345 -4.21 20.27 4.94
N THR A 346 -4.08 19.59 6.06
CA THR A 346 -3.62 20.16 7.35
C THR A 346 -2.18 20.68 7.29
N GLN A 347 -1.38 20.17 6.35
CA GLN A 347 0.02 20.54 6.13
C GLN A 347 0.20 21.79 5.26
N LEU A 348 -0.89 22.35 4.74
CA LEU A 348 -0.90 23.45 3.78
C LEU A 348 -0.29 24.74 4.36
N ARG A 349 0.73 25.27 3.69
CA ARG A 349 1.45 26.50 4.05
C ARG A 349 1.13 27.67 3.14
N SER A 350 0.73 27.39 1.90
CA SER A 350 0.39 28.38 0.89
C SER A 350 -0.90 27.98 0.17
N LEU A 351 -1.90 28.86 0.17
CA LEU A 351 -3.15 28.68 -0.56
C LEU A 351 -3.41 29.87 -1.48
N SER A 352 -3.51 29.61 -2.79
CA SER A 352 -3.94 30.58 -3.79
C SER A 352 -5.21 30.10 -4.50
N CYS A 353 -6.34 30.74 -4.20
CA CYS A 353 -7.66 30.43 -4.76
C CYS A 353 -8.34 31.69 -5.35
N TYR A 354 -7.55 32.66 -5.81
CA TYR A 354 -8.09 33.89 -6.39
C TYR A 354 -8.81 33.62 -7.71
N ASN A 355 -9.83 34.42 -8.01
CA ASN A 355 -10.53 34.37 -9.28
C ASN A 355 -10.13 35.50 -10.24
N PHE A 356 -10.49 35.39 -11.52
CA PHE A 356 -10.41 36.53 -12.44
C PHE A 356 -11.37 37.63 -12.01
N LEU A 357 -10.94 38.89 -12.11
CA LEU A 357 -11.79 40.05 -11.80
C LEU A 357 -13.12 40.04 -12.59
N SER A 358 -13.09 39.55 -13.83
CA SER A 358 -14.25 39.43 -14.72
C SER A 358 -15.12 38.21 -14.46
N SER A 359 -14.74 37.32 -13.54
CA SER A 359 -15.49 36.09 -13.30
C SER A 359 -16.80 36.37 -12.56
N THR A 360 -17.87 35.70 -13.00
CA THR A 360 -19.17 35.63 -12.32
C THR A 360 -19.28 34.42 -11.39
N ILE A 361 -18.34 33.48 -11.48
CA ILE A 361 -18.27 32.27 -10.67
C ILE A 361 -17.20 32.50 -9.59
N ARG A 362 -17.60 32.46 -8.31
CA ARG A 362 -16.74 32.86 -7.19
C ARG A 362 -17.02 32.01 -5.96
N ILE A 363 -15.98 31.78 -5.16
CA ILE A 363 -16.10 31.14 -3.86
C ILE A 363 -16.82 32.10 -2.91
N SER A 364 -17.83 31.60 -2.19
CA SER A 364 -18.64 32.40 -1.26
C SER A 364 -18.34 32.10 0.21
N ASN A 365 -17.72 30.96 0.50
CA ASN A 365 -17.25 30.56 1.81
C ASN A 365 -15.91 29.84 1.65
N LEU A 366 -14.97 30.16 2.53
CA LEU A 366 -13.66 29.53 2.59
C LEU A 366 -13.35 29.23 4.06
N ASP A 367 -13.31 27.94 4.39
CA ASP A 367 -12.92 27.46 5.71
C ASP A 367 -11.44 27.08 5.69
N VAL A 368 -10.63 27.79 6.49
CA VAL A 368 -9.20 27.52 6.69
C VAL A 368 -8.87 27.15 8.13
N SER A 369 -9.87 26.77 8.92
CA SER A 369 -9.75 26.57 10.37
C SER A 369 -8.79 25.43 10.76
N ASN A 370 -8.62 24.43 9.89
CA ASN A 370 -7.69 23.31 10.07
C ASN A 370 -6.30 23.54 9.46
N ASN A 371 -6.14 24.55 8.59
CA ASN A 371 -4.87 24.84 7.92
C ASN A 371 -3.99 25.75 8.80
N THR A 372 -3.68 25.27 10.01
CA THR A 372 -2.97 26.03 11.06
C THR A 372 -1.53 26.40 10.70
N LEU A 373 -0.96 25.76 9.68
CA LEU A 373 0.38 26.01 9.14
C LEU A 373 0.41 27.06 8.02
N LEU A 374 -0.74 27.64 7.64
CA LEU A 374 -0.79 28.66 6.58
C LEU A 374 0.09 29.87 6.93
N THR A 375 0.98 30.20 6.00
CA THR A 375 1.84 31.39 6.03
C THR A 375 1.45 32.40 4.96
N ASN A 376 0.83 31.93 3.87
CA ASN A 376 0.35 32.74 2.74
C ASN A 376 -1.07 32.33 2.36
N LEU A 377 -2.00 33.28 2.31
CA LEU A 377 -3.37 33.08 1.83
C LEU A 377 -3.74 34.17 0.83
N ASN A 378 -4.00 33.77 -0.42
CA ASN A 378 -4.49 34.64 -1.47
C ASN A 378 -5.87 34.17 -1.97
N CYS A 379 -6.91 34.85 -1.50
CA CYS A 379 -8.31 34.57 -1.82
C CYS A 379 -9.01 35.78 -2.44
N ARG A 380 -8.26 36.68 -3.08
CA ARG A 380 -8.80 37.90 -3.72
C ARG A 380 -9.78 37.57 -4.85
N TYR A 381 -10.64 38.53 -5.18
CA TYR A 381 -11.65 38.41 -6.25
C TYR A 381 -12.64 37.25 -6.07
N ASN A 382 -13.00 36.95 -4.83
CA ASN A 382 -14.07 36.02 -4.49
C ASN A 382 -15.31 36.76 -3.97
N ASN A 383 -16.25 36.04 -3.37
CA ASN A 383 -17.50 36.56 -2.83
C ASN A 383 -17.62 36.28 -1.33
N LEU A 384 -16.49 36.24 -0.62
CA LEU A 384 -16.45 35.97 0.81
C LEU A 384 -17.05 37.15 1.57
N SER A 385 -18.04 36.92 2.43
CA SER A 385 -18.61 37.94 3.33
C SER A 385 -17.95 37.96 4.71
N SER A 386 -17.18 36.91 5.02
CA SER A 386 -16.39 36.75 6.23
C SER A 386 -15.26 35.78 5.94
N LEU A 387 -14.13 35.96 6.61
CA LEU A 387 -12.99 35.06 6.56
C LEU A 387 -12.39 34.98 7.96
N ASP A 388 -12.45 33.80 8.57
CA ASP A 388 -11.85 33.54 9.88
C ASP A 388 -10.46 32.91 9.68
N VAL A 389 -9.43 33.65 10.10
CA VAL A 389 -8.03 33.22 10.07
C VAL A 389 -7.44 33.10 11.48
N SER A 390 -8.28 33.06 12.52
CA SER A 390 -7.84 33.05 13.92
C SER A 390 -6.97 31.84 14.27
N ASN A 391 -7.19 30.70 13.61
CA ASN A 391 -6.37 29.48 13.77
C ASN A 391 -5.09 29.48 12.91
N SER A 392 -5.00 30.31 11.87
CA SER A 392 -3.82 30.44 11.01
C SER A 392 -2.76 31.35 11.66
N THR A 393 -2.30 30.96 12.85
CA THR A 393 -1.42 31.79 13.71
C THR A 393 -0.05 32.09 13.09
N GLN A 394 0.35 31.36 12.05
CA GLN A 394 1.59 31.56 11.29
C GLN A 394 1.40 32.44 10.04
N LEU A 395 0.21 32.97 9.79
CA LEU A 395 -0.10 33.74 8.59
C LEU A 395 0.67 35.06 8.58
N THR A 396 1.52 35.24 7.55
CA THR A 396 2.32 36.46 7.36
C THR A 396 1.83 37.29 6.20
N ASN A 397 1.22 36.66 5.19
CA ASN A 397 0.68 37.34 4.02
C ASN A 397 -0.79 36.92 3.79
N LEU A 398 -1.68 37.91 3.84
CA LEU A 398 -3.11 37.73 3.54
C LEU A 398 -3.52 38.73 2.44
N ASP A 399 -3.97 38.22 1.30
CA ASP A 399 -4.63 39.01 0.26
C ASP A 399 -6.08 38.56 0.08
N CYS A 400 -6.99 39.30 0.72
CA CYS A 400 -8.43 39.10 0.63
C CYS A 400 -9.14 40.25 -0.11
N ARG A 401 -8.41 41.04 -0.91
CA ARG A 401 -9.00 42.19 -1.62
C ARG A 401 -10.11 41.77 -2.57
N TYR A 402 -11.06 42.67 -2.79
CA TYR A 402 -12.19 42.44 -3.72
C TYR A 402 -13.06 41.23 -3.35
N ASN A 403 -13.32 41.09 -2.05
CA ASN A 403 -14.39 40.28 -1.44
C ASN A 403 -15.52 41.21 -0.92
N ASN A 404 -16.63 40.66 -0.43
CA ASN A 404 -17.84 41.44 -0.05
C ASN A 404 -17.79 42.03 1.35
#